data_AF-A0A2V8L587-F1
#
_entry.id   AF-A0A2V8L587-F1
#
_cell.length_a   1.000
_cell.length_b   1.000
_cell.length_c   1.000
_cell.angle_alpha   90.00
_cell.angle_beta   90.00
_cell.angle_gamma   90.00
#
_symmetry.space_group_name_H-M   'P 1'
#
loop_
_entity.id
_entity.type
_entity.pdbx_description
1 polymer ?
#
loop_
_entity_poly.entity_id
_entity_poly.type
_entity_poly.pdbx_seq_one_letter_code
_entity_poly.pdbx_strand_id
1 'polypeptide(L)'
;MNPSTGGKEPSAAPQERIPPPVFNQAYPEARFEAASKAILSVPPDVFPELPDAIISLLRGRGCKIPQPSAIGPPRNVIHGDFFTQGQTAWAVLCSSGGFSSILVFRDNLDAHPEELARNEDKNYLYGVGNGELGILREITAVGREFIMIHYQAYGGPKPPPIDHQGLDDSFLEKASVTHYFYEGTWLELQGAD
;
A
#
# COMPACT_ATOMS: atom_id res chain seq x y z
N MET A 1 -59.26 40.39 -20.05
CA MET A 1 -58.32 40.65 -21.15
C MET A 1 -56.98 41.02 -20.55
N ASN A 2 -55.98 40.12 -20.68
CA ASN A 2 -54.51 40.22 -20.48
C ASN A 2 -53.92 40.76 -19.16
N PRO A 3 -52.65 40.40 -18.81
CA PRO A 3 -51.92 39.16 -19.08
C PRO A 3 -51.24 38.53 -17.84
N SER A 4 -50.92 37.25 -17.99
CA SER A 4 -50.12 36.43 -17.06
C SER A 4 -48.63 36.79 -17.15
N THR A 5 -47.99 37.03 -16.02
CA THR A 5 -46.54 37.24 -15.90
C THR A 5 -45.82 35.90 -15.91
N GLY A 6 -45.10 35.62 -17.00
CA GLY A 6 -44.18 34.50 -17.11
C GLY A 6 -42.92 34.72 -16.26
N GLY A 7 -42.75 33.91 -15.22
CA GLY A 7 -41.48 33.76 -14.52
C GLY A 7 -40.54 32.86 -15.32
N LYS A 8 -39.37 33.38 -15.70
CA LYS A 8 -38.28 32.64 -16.32
C LYS A 8 -37.55 31.84 -15.25
N GLU A 9 -37.62 30.51 -15.34
CA GLU A 9 -36.79 29.59 -14.57
C GLU A 9 -35.33 29.70 -15.09
N PRO A 10 -34.31 29.77 -14.22
CA PRO A 10 -32.93 29.81 -14.68
C PRO A 10 -32.52 28.45 -15.26
N SER A 11 -32.14 28.46 -16.53
CA SER A 11 -31.56 27.33 -17.24
C SER A 11 -30.30 26.85 -16.51
N ALA A 12 -30.37 25.67 -15.91
CA ALA A 12 -29.19 24.97 -15.42
C ALA A 12 -28.22 24.70 -16.58
N ALA A 13 -26.95 25.04 -16.41
CA ALA A 13 -25.89 24.69 -17.34
C ALA A 13 -25.81 23.15 -17.49
N PRO A 14 -25.39 22.62 -18.65
CA PRO A 14 -25.21 21.19 -18.80
C PRO A 14 -24.10 20.75 -17.85
N GLN A 15 -24.45 19.99 -16.82
CA GLN A 15 -23.46 19.25 -16.05
C GLN A 15 -22.82 18.25 -17.01
N GLU A 16 -21.55 18.50 -17.32
CA GLU A 16 -20.72 17.58 -18.08
C GLU A 16 -20.66 16.28 -17.27
N ARG A 17 -21.44 15.29 -17.71
CA ARG A 17 -21.50 13.98 -17.07
C ARG A 17 -20.12 13.36 -17.17
N ILE A 18 -19.38 13.39 -16.07
CA ILE A 18 -18.16 12.61 -15.91
C ILE A 18 -18.53 11.16 -16.27
N PRO A 19 -17.94 10.55 -17.31
CA PRO A 19 -18.28 9.20 -17.68
C PRO A 19 -17.90 8.26 -16.54
N PRO A 20 -18.72 7.21 -16.26
CA PRO A 20 -18.37 6.22 -15.25
C PRO A 20 -17.03 5.57 -15.60
N PRO A 21 -16.23 5.17 -14.60
CA PRO A 21 -14.95 4.50 -14.85
C PRO A 21 -15.21 3.24 -15.68
N VAL A 22 -14.69 3.23 -16.90
CA VAL A 22 -14.83 2.11 -17.83
C VAL A 22 -13.87 1.01 -17.37
N PHE A 23 -14.39 0.07 -16.58
CA PHE A 23 -13.64 -1.07 -16.03
C PHE A 23 -13.23 -2.13 -17.09
N ASN A 24 -13.56 -1.94 -18.37
CA ASN A 24 -13.47 -2.99 -19.40
C ASN A 24 -12.76 -2.57 -20.71
N GLN A 25 -11.93 -1.53 -20.70
CA GLN A 25 -10.99 -1.31 -21.81
C GLN A 25 -9.59 -1.71 -21.35
N ALA A 26 -8.96 -2.64 -22.08
CA ALA A 26 -7.55 -2.90 -21.97
C ALA A 26 -6.81 -1.58 -22.21
N TYR A 27 -6.31 -0.96 -21.14
CA TYR A 27 -5.35 0.12 -21.28
C TYR A 27 -4.17 -0.46 -22.07
N PRO A 28 -3.75 0.15 -23.20
CA PRO A 28 -2.67 -0.40 -24.01
C PRO A 28 -1.44 -0.64 -23.13
N GLU A 29 -0.80 -1.80 -23.23
CA GLU A 29 0.35 -2.19 -22.39
C GLU A 29 1.40 -1.08 -22.30
N ALA A 30 1.67 -0.37 -23.40
CA ALA A 30 2.61 0.76 -23.42
C ALA A 30 2.18 1.97 -22.55
N ARG A 31 0.88 2.24 -22.42
CA ARG A 31 0.36 3.24 -21.47
C ARG A 31 0.41 2.73 -20.04
N PHE A 32 0.22 1.43 -19.84
CA PHE A 32 0.32 0.80 -18.53
C PHE A 32 1.76 0.82 -18.00
N GLU A 33 2.75 0.51 -18.86
CA GLU A 33 4.19 0.63 -18.56
C GLU A 33 4.66 2.07 -18.35
N ALA A 34 4.06 3.03 -19.08
CA ALA A 34 4.33 4.44 -18.83
C ALA A 34 3.72 4.93 -17.51
N ALA A 35 2.56 4.37 -17.13
CA ALA A 35 1.82 4.78 -15.95
C ALA A 35 2.26 4.03 -14.68
N SER A 36 2.83 2.82 -14.79
CA SER A 36 3.58 2.16 -13.70
C SER A 36 4.82 2.96 -13.31
N LYS A 37 5.41 3.73 -14.24
CA LYS A 37 6.47 4.69 -13.91
C LYS A 37 5.95 5.97 -13.25
N ALA A 38 4.65 6.23 -13.31
CA ALA A 38 3.99 7.40 -12.74
C ALA A 38 3.25 7.09 -11.42
N ILE A 39 3.56 5.96 -10.78
CA ILE A 39 3.03 5.61 -9.46
C ILE A 39 3.34 6.74 -8.49
N LEU A 40 2.29 7.22 -7.82
CA LEU A 40 2.44 8.12 -6.69
C LEU A 40 3.37 7.49 -5.65
N SER A 41 4.55 8.07 -5.53
CA SER A 41 5.60 7.58 -4.66
C SER A 41 6.47 8.73 -4.19
N VAL A 42 7.03 8.58 -3.01
CA VAL A 42 7.89 9.59 -2.38
C VAL A 42 9.29 9.01 -2.12
N PRO A 43 10.34 9.86 -2.07
CA PRO A 43 11.65 9.40 -1.64
C PRO A 43 11.66 9.05 -0.14
N PRO A 44 12.59 8.19 0.33
CA PRO A 44 12.74 7.84 1.75
C PRO A 44 12.92 9.04 2.68
N ASP A 45 13.45 10.14 2.15
CA ASP A 45 13.71 11.40 2.87
C ASP A 45 12.49 12.12 3.42
N VAL A 46 11.29 11.74 2.95
CA VAL A 46 10.03 12.32 3.44
C VAL A 46 9.65 11.77 4.82
N PHE A 47 10.29 10.68 5.27
CA PHE A 47 10.02 10.01 6.54
C PHE A 47 11.08 10.40 7.59
N PRO A 48 10.87 11.46 8.39
CA PRO A 48 11.86 11.93 9.36
C PRO A 48 12.15 10.92 10.48
N GLU A 49 11.28 9.95 10.69
CA GLU A 49 11.45 8.87 11.66
C GLU A 49 12.43 7.78 11.19
N LEU A 50 12.68 7.67 9.88
CA LEU A 50 13.60 6.66 9.36
C LEU A 50 15.05 6.96 9.76
N PRO A 51 15.79 5.97 10.26
CA PRO A 51 17.23 6.10 10.51
C PRO A 51 18.01 6.42 9.22
N ASP A 52 19.02 7.29 9.34
CA ASP A 52 19.88 7.72 8.21
C ASP A 52 20.54 6.55 7.47
N ALA A 53 20.91 5.48 8.19
CA ALA A 53 21.50 4.29 7.59
C ALA A 53 20.51 3.56 6.67
N ILE A 54 19.25 3.44 7.10
CA ILE A 54 18.16 2.85 6.31
C ILE A 54 17.86 3.75 5.10
N ILE A 55 17.75 5.08 5.29
CA ILE A 55 17.55 6.03 4.18
C ILE A 55 18.65 5.89 3.12
N SER A 56 19.91 5.82 3.55
CA SER A 56 21.06 5.69 2.66
C SER A 56 21.03 4.38 1.87
N LEU A 57 20.66 3.27 2.52
CA LEU A 57 20.49 1.97 1.86
C LEU A 57 19.34 2.01 0.84
N LEU A 58 18.18 2.55 1.22
CA LEU A 58 17.02 2.67 0.33
C LEU A 58 17.35 3.53 -0.91
N ARG A 59 18.05 4.65 -0.73
CA ARG A 59 18.56 5.47 -1.85
C ARG A 59 19.50 4.70 -2.75
N GLY A 60 20.46 3.97 -2.18
CA GLY A 60 21.40 3.13 -2.93
C GLY A 60 20.71 2.05 -3.76
N ARG A 61 19.53 1.57 -3.32
CA ARG A 61 18.68 0.63 -4.05
C ARG A 61 17.73 1.28 -5.08
N GLY A 62 17.78 2.62 -5.22
CA GLY A 62 16.86 3.36 -6.08
C GLY A 62 15.41 3.32 -5.60
N CYS A 63 15.20 3.08 -4.30
CA CYS A 63 13.88 2.87 -3.73
C CYS A 63 13.00 4.12 -3.80
N LYS A 64 11.75 3.92 -4.22
CA LYS A 64 10.64 4.86 -4.07
C LYS A 64 9.57 4.19 -3.23
N ILE A 65 8.95 4.94 -2.31
CA ILE A 65 7.96 4.39 -1.38
C ILE A 65 6.58 4.71 -1.94
N PRO A 66 5.84 3.71 -2.48
CA PRO A 66 4.52 3.92 -3.04
C PRO A 66 3.56 4.48 -2.00
N GLN A 67 2.64 5.36 -2.40
CA GLN A 67 1.65 5.94 -1.51
C GLN A 67 0.24 5.54 -1.95
N PRO A 68 -0.61 5.06 -1.02
CA PRO A 68 -2.00 4.71 -1.32
C PRO A 68 -2.90 5.92 -1.55
N SER A 69 -2.46 7.12 -1.15
CA SER A 69 -3.19 8.37 -1.33
C SER A 69 -2.22 9.54 -1.41
N ALA A 70 -2.53 10.54 -2.23
CA ALA A 70 -1.80 11.82 -2.25
C ALA A 70 -2.18 12.73 -1.08
N ILE A 71 -3.27 12.42 -0.40
CA ILE A 71 -3.83 13.19 0.71
C ILE A 71 -3.56 12.42 2.01
N GLY A 72 -2.94 13.11 2.97
CA GLY A 72 -2.66 12.58 4.30
C GLY A 72 -1.17 12.47 4.61
N PRO A 73 -0.82 11.93 5.80
CA PRO A 73 0.57 11.64 6.12
C PRO A 73 1.12 10.54 5.20
N PRO A 74 2.44 10.57 4.90
CA PRO A 74 3.11 9.48 4.21
C PRO A 74 2.87 8.13 4.89
N ARG A 75 2.65 7.09 4.09
CA ARG A 75 2.41 5.71 4.52
C ARG A 75 3.52 4.81 3.99
N ASN A 76 3.42 3.52 4.27
CA ASN A 76 4.33 2.49 3.76
C ASN A 76 5.77 2.52 4.32
N VAL A 77 5.94 3.21 5.44
CA VAL A 77 7.05 3.08 6.37
C VAL A 77 6.43 2.85 7.74
N ILE A 78 6.78 1.73 8.37
CA ILE A 78 6.27 1.36 9.69
C ILE A 78 7.41 0.83 10.56
N HIS A 79 7.25 0.94 11.87
CA HIS A 79 8.11 0.30 12.85
C HIS A 79 7.27 -0.55 13.80
N GLY A 80 7.88 -1.59 14.37
CA GLY A 80 7.20 -2.51 15.26
C GLY A 80 8.08 -3.67 15.69
N ASP A 81 7.54 -4.52 16.54
CA ASP A 81 8.21 -5.71 17.05
C ASP A 81 8.01 -6.87 16.07
N PHE A 82 8.73 -6.87 14.94
CA PHE A 82 8.48 -7.82 13.83
C PHE A 82 9.24 -9.14 13.91
N PHE A 83 10.31 -9.21 14.71
CA PHE A 83 11.13 -10.41 14.86
C PHE A 83 11.00 -11.06 16.24
N THR A 84 10.85 -10.24 17.28
CA THR A 84 10.62 -10.67 18.65
C THR A 84 10.08 -9.50 19.46
N GLN A 85 9.41 -9.80 20.57
CA GLN A 85 8.83 -8.80 21.44
C GLN A 85 9.90 -7.90 22.07
N GLY A 86 9.67 -6.58 22.04
CA GLY A 86 10.58 -5.57 22.58
C GLY A 86 11.76 -5.22 21.68
N GLN A 87 11.86 -5.81 20.48
CA GLN A 87 12.85 -5.43 19.48
C GLN A 87 12.20 -4.58 18.39
N THR A 88 12.42 -3.27 18.44
CA THR A 88 11.96 -2.36 17.38
C THR A 88 12.71 -2.61 16.07
N ALA A 89 11.94 -2.98 15.06
CA ALA A 89 12.34 -3.20 13.67
C ALA A 89 11.61 -2.21 12.75
N TRP A 90 12.06 -2.10 11.50
CA TRP A 90 11.43 -1.27 10.46
C TRP A 90 10.95 -2.12 9.31
N ALA A 91 9.84 -1.74 8.69
CA ALA A 91 9.41 -2.28 7.41
C ALA A 91 9.07 -1.14 6.45
N VAL A 92 9.55 -1.27 5.21
CA VAL A 92 9.37 -0.27 4.15
C VAL A 92 8.87 -0.96 2.90
N LEU A 93 7.74 -0.50 2.35
CA LEU A 93 7.34 -0.93 1.01
C LEU A 93 8.17 -0.17 -0.02
N CYS A 94 9.03 -0.91 -0.71
CA CYS A 94 10.00 -0.36 -1.64
C CYS A 94 9.67 -0.75 -3.06
N SER A 95 9.36 0.25 -3.90
CA SER A 95 9.28 0.09 -5.35
C SER A 95 10.59 0.50 -6.03
N SER A 96 11.09 -0.37 -6.89
CA SER A 96 12.24 -0.12 -7.76
C SER A 96 12.11 -0.92 -9.05
N GLY A 97 12.22 -0.24 -10.20
CA GLY A 97 12.18 -0.90 -11.51
C GLY A 97 10.83 -1.55 -11.87
N GLY A 98 9.71 -1.04 -11.34
CA GLY A 98 8.35 -1.55 -11.60
C GLY A 98 7.93 -2.74 -10.73
N PHE A 99 8.71 -3.05 -9.70
CA PHE A 99 8.39 -4.07 -8.71
C PHE A 99 8.42 -3.46 -7.32
N SER A 100 7.47 -3.86 -6.47
CA SER A 100 7.48 -3.55 -5.04
C SER A 100 7.73 -4.78 -4.19
N SER A 101 8.50 -4.57 -3.12
CA SER A 101 8.80 -5.57 -2.10
C SER A 101 8.79 -4.92 -0.73
N ILE A 102 8.51 -5.69 0.31
CA ILE A 102 8.60 -5.22 1.70
C ILE A 102 10.02 -5.51 2.18
N LEU A 103 10.76 -4.46 2.54
CA LEU A 103 12.09 -4.57 3.13
C LEU A 103 11.96 -4.48 4.65
N VAL A 104 12.31 -5.54 5.36
CA VAL A 104 12.21 -5.62 6.83
C VAL A 104 13.60 -5.58 7.45
N PHE A 105 13.88 -4.52 8.21
CA PHE A 105 15.14 -4.24 8.87
C PHE A 105 15.03 -4.62 10.34
N ARG A 106 15.98 -5.41 10.85
CA ARG A 106 15.99 -5.88 12.25
C ARG A 106 16.20 -4.77 13.27
N ASP A 107 16.89 -3.69 12.87
CA ASP A 107 17.18 -2.52 13.69
C ASP A 107 17.55 -1.30 12.82
N ASN A 108 17.97 -0.21 13.47
CA ASN A 108 18.30 1.06 12.82
C ASN A 108 19.57 1.04 11.94
N LEU A 109 20.40 0.00 12.05
CA LEU A 109 21.69 -0.13 11.37
C LEU A 109 21.73 -1.33 10.42
N ASP A 110 20.64 -2.07 10.28
CA ASP A 110 20.57 -3.26 9.44
C ASP A 110 20.85 -2.93 7.97
N ALA A 111 21.95 -3.47 7.45
CA ALA A 111 22.37 -3.29 6.07
C ALA A 111 21.83 -4.39 5.13
N HIS A 112 21.20 -5.43 5.67
CA HIS A 112 20.76 -6.61 4.95
C HIS A 112 19.31 -6.96 5.33
N PRO A 113 18.34 -6.07 4.99
CA PRO A 113 16.95 -6.34 5.28
C PRO A 113 16.46 -7.60 4.56
N GLU A 114 15.53 -8.31 5.20
CA GLU A 114 14.76 -9.38 4.59
C GLU A 114 13.83 -8.79 3.51
N GLU A 115 13.75 -9.42 2.34
CA GLU A 115 12.84 -9.01 1.25
C GLU A 115 11.63 -9.96 1.21
N LEU A 116 10.44 -9.41 1.41
CA LEU A 116 9.18 -10.15 1.39
C LEU A 116 8.27 -9.68 0.25
N ALA A 117 7.37 -10.57 -0.19
CA ALA A 117 6.24 -10.26 -1.06
C ALA A 117 6.61 -9.40 -2.28
N ARG A 118 7.70 -9.75 -2.95
CA ARG A 118 8.11 -9.09 -4.20
C ARG A 118 7.06 -9.36 -5.27
N ASN A 119 6.52 -8.29 -5.87
CA ASN A 119 5.51 -8.41 -6.91
C ASN A 119 5.58 -7.23 -7.88
N GLU A 120 4.99 -7.39 -9.07
CA GLU A 120 4.92 -6.32 -10.05
C GLU A 120 3.95 -5.23 -9.58
N ASP A 121 4.37 -3.97 -9.67
CA ASP A 121 3.55 -2.83 -9.23
C ASP A 121 2.24 -2.74 -10.02
N LYS A 122 2.24 -3.25 -11.27
CA LYS A 122 1.06 -3.32 -12.13
C LYS A 122 -0.12 -4.04 -11.52
N ASN A 123 0.14 -4.99 -10.62
CA ASN A 123 -0.90 -5.79 -9.96
C ASN A 123 -1.67 -4.99 -8.90
N TYR A 124 -1.16 -3.83 -8.49
CA TYR A 124 -1.75 -2.98 -7.45
C TYR A 124 -2.23 -1.63 -7.99
N LEU A 125 -2.19 -1.42 -9.31
CA LEU A 125 -2.58 -0.13 -9.89
C LEU A 125 -4.08 0.06 -9.90
N TYR A 126 -4.48 1.31 -9.65
CA TYR A 126 -5.84 1.79 -9.83
C TYR A 126 -5.82 3.20 -10.41
N GLY A 127 -6.87 3.55 -11.14
CA GLY A 127 -7.03 4.92 -11.64
C GLY A 127 -7.38 5.87 -10.51
N VAL A 128 -6.57 6.91 -10.30
CA VAL A 128 -6.87 8.00 -9.34
C VAL A 128 -7.66 9.16 -9.97
N GLY A 129 -8.08 9.00 -11.24
CA GLY A 129 -8.67 10.07 -12.06
C GLY A 129 -7.61 10.83 -12.85
N ASN A 130 -8.02 11.61 -13.86
CA ASN A 130 -7.14 12.53 -14.60
C ASN A 130 -6.02 11.88 -15.44
N GLY A 131 -6.00 10.54 -15.54
CA GLY A 131 -4.94 9.79 -16.21
C GLY A 131 -3.75 9.41 -15.31
N GLU A 132 -3.81 9.74 -14.01
CA GLU A 132 -2.82 9.30 -13.02
C GLU A 132 -3.18 7.90 -12.48
N LEU A 133 -2.16 7.12 -12.08
CA LEU A 133 -2.31 5.83 -11.43
C LEU A 133 -1.76 5.89 -10.00
N GLY A 134 -2.52 5.35 -9.07
CA GLY A 134 -2.06 5.10 -7.70
C GLY A 134 -1.73 3.61 -7.49
N ILE A 135 -1.13 3.29 -6.34
CA ILE A 135 -0.97 1.92 -5.84
C ILE A 135 -1.95 1.71 -4.68
N LEU A 136 -2.70 0.59 -4.65
CA LEU A 136 -3.58 0.22 -3.51
C LEU A 136 -2.88 -0.69 -2.49
N ARG A 137 -1.56 -0.80 -2.52
CA ARG A 137 -0.78 -1.63 -1.60
C ARG A 137 -0.35 -0.82 -0.37
N GLU A 138 -0.73 -1.28 0.80
CA GLU A 138 -0.39 -0.65 2.08
C GLU A 138 0.11 -1.68 3.10
N ILE A 139 1.23 -1.39 3.76
CA ILE A 139 1.73 -2.21 4.88
C ILE A 139 1.34 -1.60 6.23
N THR A 140 0.91 -2.46 7.17
CA THR A 140 0.65 -2.06 8.55
C THR A 140 1.21 -3.06 9.56
N ALA A 141 1.54 -2.58 10.76
CA ALA A 141 1.93 -3.43 11.88
C ALA A 141 0.68 -3.96 12.59
N VAL A 142 0.55 -5.28 12.71
CA VAL A 142 -0.65 -5.92 13.27
C VAL A 142 -0.32 -6.80 14.46
N GLY A 143 -1.20 -6.79 15.46
CA GLY A 143 -1.02 -7.58 16.69
C GLY A 143 -1.81 -8.89 16.69
N ARG A 144 -1.68 -9.62 17.80
CA ARG A 144 -2.39 -10.89 18.06
C ARG A 144 -3.89 -10.83 17.77
N GLU A 145 -4.57 -9.77 18.21
CA GLU A 145 -6.02 -9.64 18.01
C GLU A 145 -6.38 -9.68 16.53
N PHE A 146 -5.72 -8.86 15.71
CA PHE A 146 -5.91 -8.83 14.26
C PHE A 146 -5.68 -10.22 13.64
N ILE A 147 -4.52 -10.83 13.92
CA ILE A 147 -4.14 -12.13 13.35
C ILE A 147 -5.17 -13.21 13.71
N MET A 148 -5.59 -13.26 14.98
CA MET A 148 -6.52 -14.28 15.44
C MET A 148 -7.95 -14.05 14.94
N ILE A 149 -8.40 -12.81 14.80
CA ILE A 149 -9.71 -12.48 14.20
C ILE A 149 -9.76 -12.95 12.74
N HIS A 150 -8.73 -12.66 11.96
CA HIS A 150 -8.68 -13.06 10.54
C HIS A 150 -8.59 -14.58 10.39
N TYR A 151 -7.77 -15.25 11.21
CA TYR A 151 -7.76 -16.71 11.26
C TYR A 151 -9.14 -17.32 11.60
N GLN A 152 -9.87 -16.74 12.54
CA GLN A 152 -11.20 -17.23 12.91
C GLN A 152 -12.25 -16.97 11.83
N ALA A 153 -12.16 -15.85 11.12
CA ALA A 153 -13.10 -15.47 10.08
C ALA A 153 -12.90 -16.28 8.79
N TYR A 154 -11.65 -16.49 8.38
CA TYR A 154 -11.31 -17.00 7.05
C TYR A 154 -10.67 -18.40 7.07
N GLY A 155 -10.20 -18.89 8.22
CA GLY A 155 -9.60 -20.20 8.37
C GLY A 155 -8.12 -20.26 7.99
N GLY A 156 -7.67 -21.40 7.45
CA GLY A 156 -6.27 -21.68 7.10
C GLY A 156 -5.51 -22.48 8.15
N PRO A 157 -4.17 -22.62 8.02
CA PRO A 157 -3.33 -23.22 9.05
C PRO A 157 -3.43 -22.45 10.36
N LYS A 158 -3.46 -23.17 11.48
CA LYS A 158 -3.46 -22.53 12.80
C LYS A 158 -2.19 -21.69 12.98
N PRO A 159 -2.30 -20.39 13.31
CA PRO A 159 -1.13 -19.56 13.57
C PRO A 159 -0.28 -20.10 14.72
N PRO A 160 1.04 -19.88 14.70
CA PRO A 160 1.90 -20.16 15.85
C PRO A 160 1.52 -19.27 17.05
N PRO A 161 2.15 -19.45 18.22
CA PRO A 161 2.01 -18.50 19.32
C PRO A 161 2.34 -17.06 18.86
N ILE A 162 1.33 -16.19 18.88
CA ILE A 162 1.51 -14.78 18.53
C ILE A 162 1.95 -14.00 19.77
N ASP A 163 3.25 -13.71 19.86
CA ASP A 163 3.90 -13.01 20.98
C ASP A 163 4.52 -11.66 20.57
N HIS A 164 4.57 -11.36 19.27
CA HIS A 164 5.01 -10.08 18.72
C HIS A 164 4.13 -9.65 17.53
N GLN A 165 4.48 -8.56 16.86
CA GLN A 165 3.68 -8.00 15.76
C GLN A 165 3.99 -8.70 14.43
N GLY A 166 2.96 -8.86 13.60
CA GLY A 166 3.11 -9.21 12.18
C GLY A 166 3.09 -7.97 11.28
N LEU A 167 3.32 -8.21 9.99
CA LEU A 167 3.22 -7.23 8.90
C LEU A 167 2.01 -7.60 8.04
N ASP A 168 0.96 -6.80 8.08
CA ASP A 168 -0.16 -6.96 7.15
C ASP A 168 0.17 -6.24 5.84
N ASP A 169 0.24 -7.00 4.75
CA ASP A 169 0.38 -6.52 3.37
C ASP A 169 -1.00 -6.49 2.73
N SER A 170 -1.60 -5.30 2.73
CA SER A 170 -3.00 -5.10 2.32
C SER A 170 -3.11 -4.58 0.90
N PHE A 171 -4.11 -5.08 0.19
CA PHE A 171 -4.63 -4.50 -1.05
C PHE A 171 -5.98 -3.88 -0.76
N LEU A 172 -5.95 -2.64 -0.26
CA LEU A 172 -7.07 -1.74 0.12
C LEU A 172 -8.46 -2.36 -0.06
N GLU A 173 -8.85 -3.22 0.91
CA GLU A 173 -10.17 -3.84 1.09
C GLU A 173 -10.55 -5.04 0.19
N LYS A 174 -9.61 -5.64 -0.55
CA LYS A 174 -9.88 -6.83 -1.37
C LYS A 174 -9.23 -8.10 -0.86
N ALA A 175 -7.98 -8.01 -0.44
CA ALA A 175 -7.27 -9.12 0.18
C ALA A 175 -6.09 -8.57 1.00
N SER A 176 -5.69 -9.28 2.04
CA SER A 176 -4.42 -9.06 2.72
C SER A 176 -3.74 -10.38 3.08
N VAL A 177 -2.42 -10.33 3.18
CA VAL A 177 -1.60 -11.42 3.72
C VAL A 177 -0.88 -10.86 4.93
N THR A 178 -0.89 -11.60 6.04
CA THR A 178 -0.06 -11.24 7.19
C THR A 178 1.23 -12.02 7.17
N HIS A 179 2.37 -11.34 7.05
CA HIS A 179 3.69 -11.93 7.25
C HIS A 179 4.04 -11.95 8.74
N TYR A 180 4.38 -13.13 9.27
CA TYR A 180 4.71 -13.30 10.68
C TYR A 180 6.03 -14.07 10.85
N PHE A 181 6.97 -13.53 11.62
CA PHE A 181 8.25 -14.18 11.85
C PHE A 181 8.13 -15.22 12.97
N TYR A 182 8.52 -16.46 12.70
CA TYR A 182 8.48 -17.54 13.69
C TYR A 182 9.65 -18.49 13.47
N GLU A 183 10.37 -18.79 14.55
CA GLU A 183 11.51 -19.73 14.57
C GLU A 183 12.56 -19.49 13.46
N GLY A 184 12.86 -18.23 13.16
CA GLY A 184 13.86 -17.87 12.15
C GLY A 184 13.31 -17.74 10.73
N THR A 185 12.00 -17.93 10.53
CA THR A 185 11.38 -17.93 9.20
C THR A 185 10.17 -17.01 9.12
N TRP A 186 9.94 -16.42 7.95
CA TRP A 186 8.73 -15.67 7.66
C TRP A 186 7.62 -16.62 7.20
N LEU A 187 6.49 -16.59 7.89
CA LEU A 187 5.28 -17.33 7.55
C LEU A 187 4.28 -16.38 6.89
N GLU A 188 3.52 -16.90 5.94
CA GLU A 188 2.30 -16.25 5.46
C GLU A 188 1.11 -16.78 6.24
N LEU A 189 0.45 -15.89 6.96
CA LEU A 189 -0.78 -16.14 7.68
C LEU A 189 -1.96 -15.52 6.93
N GLN A 190 -3.14 -16.07 7.17
CA GLN A 190 -4.38 -15.56 6.60
C GLN A 190 -4.65 -14.12 7.06
N GLY A 191 -4.75 -13.20 6.10
CA GLY A 191 -5.28 -11.84 6.30
C GLY A 191 -6.76 -11.77 5.91
N ALA A 192 -7.19 -10.68 5.29
CA ALA A 192 -8.55 -10.55 4.76
C ALA A 192 -8.67 -11.16 3.34
N ASP A 193 -9.82 -11.72 3.00
CA ASP A 193 -10.24 -12.15 1.65
C ASP A 193 -11.71 -11.74 1.42
#